data_AF-A0A0S7YEQ6-F1
#
_entry.id   AF-A0A0S7YEQ6-F1
#
_cell.length_a   1.000
_cell.length_b   1.000
_cell.length_c   1.000
_cell.angle_alpha   90.00
_cell.angle_beta   90.00
_cell.angle_gamma   90.00
#
_symmetry.space_group_name_H-M   'P 1'
#
loop_
_entity.id
_entity.type
_entity.pdbx_description
1 polymer ?
#
loop_
_entity_poly.entity_id
_entity_poly.type
_entity_poly.pdbx_seq_one_letter_code
_entity_poly.pdbx_strand_id
1 'polypeptide(L)'
;MADEFEIVVSGAAQANHCCGRIKEITREIGRQVARQKCNLVTGATTGVPYFAALGCAKAWGFSIGFSPAASESAHLKTYRLPSSPFDIMIYTKQIT
;
A
#
# COMPACT_ATOMS: atom_id res chain seq x y z
N MET A 1 -3.26 -18.95 -19.63
CA MET A 1 -2.84 -17.69 -18.97
C MET A 1 -2.54 -18.05 -17.53
N ALA A 2 -1.43 -17.58 -16.96
CA ALA A 2 -1.27 -17.64 -15.51
C ALA A 2 -2.27 -16.64 -14.93
N ASP A 3 -3.02 -17.02 -13.89
CA ASP A 3 -3.96 -16.12 -13.24
C ASP A 3 -3.18 -14.96 -12.62
N GLU A 4 -3.52 -13.74 -13.05
CA GLU A 4 -2.94 -12.50 -12.51
C GLU A 4 -3.82 -12.08 -11.34
N PHE A 5 -3.30 -12.21 -10.11
CA PHE A 5 -4.05 -11.92 -8.89
C PHE A 5 -3.75 -10.52 -8.35
N GLU A 6 -4.78 -9.87 -7.81
CA GLU A 6 -4.64 -8.71 -6.93
C GLU A 6 -4.49 -9.18 -5.48
N ILE A 7 -3.29 -8.99 -4.93
CA ILE A 7 -2.99 -9.38 -3.55
C ILE A 7 -3.16 -8.17 -2.64
N VAL A 8 -4.13 -8.26 -1.74
CA VAL A 8 -4.35 -7.24 -0.71
C VAL A 8 -3.42 -7.48 0.47
N VAL A 9 -2.63 -6.48 0.83
CA VAL A 9 -1.86 -6.46 2.07
C VAL A 9 -2.40 -5.37 2.99
N SER A 10 -3.01 -5.80 4.09
CA SER A 10 -3.59 -4.94 5.12
C SER A 10 -2.87 -5.12 6.46
N GLY A 11 -2.97 -4.12 7.33
CA GLY A 11 -2.41 -4.16 8.68
C GLY A 11 -2.37 -2.79 9.35
N ALA A 12 -1.64 -2.70 10.46
CA ALA A 12 -1.61 -1.51 11.29
C ALA A 12 -1.01 -0.29 10.55
N ALA A 13 -1.72 0.84 10.59
CA ALA A 13 -1.24 2.12 10.08
C ALA A 13 -0.11 2.72 10.92
N GLN A 14 -0.03 2.33 12.20
CA GLN A 14 1.08 2.67 13.09
C GLN A 14 1.81 1.39 13.46
N ALA A 15 3.13 1.34 13.29
CA ALA A 15 3.88 0.09 13.43
C ALA A 15 4.65 -0.02 14.77
N ASN A 16 4.58 1.01 15.62
CA ASN A 16 5.29 1.09 16.90
C ASN A 16 4.89 0.01 17.91
N HIS A 17 3.65 -0.48 17.83
CA HIS A 17 3.13 -1.54 18.70
C HIS A 17 3.26 -2.93 18.07
N CYS A 18 3.72 -3.03 16.82
CA CYS A 18 3.96 -4.30 16.16
C CYS A 18 5.33 -4.89 16.56
N CYS A 19 5.61 -6.11 16.13
CA CYS A 19 6.92 -6.73 16.36
C CYS A 19 8.06 -5.91 15.74
N GLY A 20 9.26 -5.95 16.34
CA GLY A 20 10.40 -5.12 15.91
C GLY A 20 10.82 -5.30 14.45
N ARG A 21 10.49 -6.46 13.85
CA ARG A 21 10.80 -6.79 12.44
C ARG A 21 9.68 -6.45 11.46
N ILE A 22 8.58 -5.85 11.91
CA ILE A 22 7.39 -5.62 11.07
C ILE A 22 7.72 -4.90 9.75
N LYS A 23 8.58 -3.88 9.82
CA LYS A 23 8.97 -3.08 8.65
C LYS A 23 9.72 -3.90 7.60
N GLU A 24 10.56 -4.84 8.03
CA GLU A 24 11.35 -5.70 7.14
C GLU A 24 10.48 -6.80 6.55
N ILE A 25 9.70 -7.48 7.39
CA ILE A 25 8.80 -8.56 6.99
C ILE A 25 7.79 -8.04 5.95
N THR A 26 7.15 -6.91 6.22
CA THR A 26 6.14 -6.38 5.31
C THR A 26 6.73 -5.88 3.99
N ARG A 27 7.94 -5.34 3.99
CA ARG A 27 8.65 -5.04 2.73
C ARG A 27 8.95 -6.28 1.93
N GLU A 28 9.31 -7.38 2.58
CA GLU A 28 9.53 -8.63 1.87
C GLU A 28 8.24 -9.19 1.28
N ILE A 29 7.11 -9.09 2.00
CA ILE A 29 5.79 -9.43 1.46
C ILE A 29 5.53 -8.65 0.15
N GLY A 30 5.73 -7.34 0.15
CA GLY A 30 5.57 -6.52 -1.06
C GLY A 30 6.46 -6.95 -2.23
N ARG A 31 7.74 -7.28 -1.95
CA ARG A 31 8.64 -7.81 -2.99
C ARG A 31 8.17 -9.15 -3.53
N GLN A 32 7.64 -10.02 -2.68
CA GLN A 32 7.15 -11.33 -3.11
C GLN A 32 5.93 -11.19 -4.01
N VAL A 33 4.96 -10.32 -3.67
CA VAL A 33 3.82 -10.03 -4.56
C VAL A 33 4.30 -9.62 -5.96
N ALA A 34 5.24 -8.68 -6.05
CA ALA A 34 5.83 -8.25 -7.31
C ALA A 34 6.54 -9.40 -8.08
N ARG A 35 7.35 -10.20 -7.39
CA ARG A 35 8.10 -11.33 -7.99
C ARG A 35 7.20 -12.44 -8.52
N GLN A 36 6.03 -12.62 -7.90
CA GLN A 36 5.01 -13.55 -8.38
C GLN A 36 4.15 -12.97 -9.51
N LYS A 37 4.52 -11.79 -10.06
CA LYS A 37 3.79 -11.10 -11.13
C LYS A 37 2.33 -10.83 -10.76
N CYS A 38 2.09 -10.53 -9.49
CA CYS A 38 0.80 -10.15 -8.96
C CYS A 38 0.78 -8.63 -8.71
N ASN A 39 -0.40 -8.03 -8.78
CA ASN A 39 -0.59 -6.62 -8.44
C ASN A 39 -0.75 -6.49 -6.92
N LEU A 40 -0.08 -5.51 -6.32
CA LEU A 40 -0.24 -5.22 -4.90
C LEU A 40 -1.38 -4.23 -4.69
N VAL A 41 -2.31 -4.55 -3.78
CA VAL A 41 -3.37 -3.64 -3.33
C VAL A 41 -3.20 -3.32 -1.85
N THR A 42 -3.30 -2.04 -1.49
CA THR A 42 -3.18 -1.57 -0.09
C THR A 42 -4.14 -0.41 0.20
N GLY A 43 -4.30 -0.05 1.48
CA GLY A 43 -5.14 1.08 1.89
C GLY A 43 -4.53 2.48 1.72
N ALA A 44 -3.41 2.62 0.99
CA ALA A 44 -2.70 3.90 0.82
C ALA A 44 -2.47 4.71 2.12
N THR A 45 -2.22 4.02 3.23
CA THR A 45 -1.96 4.64 4.54
C THR A 45 -0.48 4.52 4.91
N THR A 46 -0.14 4.75 6.18
CA THR A 46 1.19 4.56 6.75
C THR A 46 1.37 3.14 7.32
N GLY A 47 2.52 2.84 7.92
CA GLY A 47 2.74 1.57 8.61
C GLY A 47 2.82 0.36 7.68
N VAL A 48 2.15 -0.74 8.04
CA VAL A 48 2.20 -2.02 7.32
C VAL A 48 1.80 -1.87 5.83
N PRO A 49 0.62 -1.32 5.49
CA PRO A 49 0.25 -1.07 4.08
C PRO A 49 1.35 -0.33 3.29
N TYR A 50 1.92 0.70 3.90
CA TYR A 50 2.98 1.50 3.27
C TYR A 50 4.28 0.73 3.05
N PHE A 51 4.69 -0.07 4.03
CA PHE A 51 5.91 -0.86 3.94
C PHE A 51 5.79 -1.94 2.85
N ALA A 52 4.59 -2.50 2.63
CA ALA A 52 4.33 -3.41 1.53
C ALA A 52 4.50 -2.70 0.18
N ALA A 53 3.89 -1.52 0.02
CA ALA A 53 4.01 -0.71 -1.19
C ALA A 53 5.48 -0.37 -1.52
N LEU A 54 6.26 0.06 -0.52
CA LEU A 54 7.70 0.29 -0.67
C LEU A 54 8.47 -0.98 -1.07
N GLY A 55 8.05 -2.14 -0.58
CA GLY A 55 8.63 -3.43 -0.96
C GLY A 55 8.35 -3.76 -2.42
N CYS A 56 7.09 -3.64 -2.83
CA CYS A 56 6.63 -3.89 -4.20
C CYS A 56 7.35 -2.99 -5.22
N ALA A 57 7.38 -1.68 -4.97
CA ALA A 57 8.04 -0.72 -5.84
C ALA A 57 9.54 -1.00 -5.99
N LYS A 58 10.23 -1.41 -4.92
CA LYS A 58 11.65 -1.81 -4.98
C LYS A 58 11.92 -3.04 -5.84
N ALA A 59 10.92 -3.87 -6.05
CA ALA A 59 10.97 -5.04 -6.91
C ALA A 59 10.35 -4.77 -8.30
N TRP A 60 10.12 -3.50 -8.66
CA TRP A 60 9.50 -3.09 -9.92
C TRP A 60 8.10 -3.68 -10.15
N GLY A 61 7.39 -3.98 -9.06
CA GLY A 61 6.00 -4.42 -9.13
C GLY A 61 5.02 -3.25 -9.18
N PHE A 62 3.77 -3.57 -9.54
CA PHE A 62 2.69 -2.61 -9.67
C PHE A 62 1.89 -2.51 -8.36
N SER A 63 1.62 -1.30 -7.90
CA SER A 63 0.98 -1.03 -6.61
C SER A 63 -0.21 -0.08 -6.72
N ILE A 64 -1.38 -0.53 -6.25
CA ILE A 64 -2.65 0.20 -6.20
C ILE A 64 -2.97 0.58 -4.75
N GLY A 65 -3.23 1.86 -4.52
CA GLY A 65 -3.57 2.42 -3.22
C GLY A 65 -5.03 2.85 -3.13
N PHE A 66 -5.77 2.37 -2.13
CA PHE A 66 -7.15 2.77 -1.82
C PHE A 66 -7.17 3.68 -0.60
N SER A 67 -7.13 4.99 -0.85
CA SER A 67 -7.14 6.02 0.17
C SER A 67 -8.56 6.22 0.75
N PRO A 68 -8.71 6.36 2.08
CA PRO A 68 -9.97 6.72 2.72
C PRO A 68 -10.36 8.20 2.53
N ALA A 69 -9.52 8.99 1.86
CA ALA A 69 -9.79 10.39 1.59
C ALA A 69 -10.79 10.56 0.44
N ALA A 70 -11.43 11.73 0.37
CA ALA A 70 -12.35 12.10 -0.72
C ALA A 70 -11.62 12.64 -1.97
N SER A 71 -10.34 12.99 -1.84
CA SER A 71 -9.51 13.51 -2.92
C SER A 71 -8.02 13.41 -2.55
N GLU A 72 -7.14 13.60 -3.54
CA GLU A 72 -5.70 13.72 -3.32
C GLU A 72 -5.35 14.87 -2.37
N SER A 73 -6.01 16.03 -2.55
CA SER A 73 -5.81 17.19 -1.68
C SER A 73 -6.15 16.85 -0.22
N ALA A 74 -7.27 16.15 0.02
CA ALA A 74 -7.62 15.70 1.36
C ALA A 74 -6.63 14.64 1.89
N HIS A 75 -6.18 13.70 1.05
CA HIS A 75 -5.19 12.69 1.41
C HIS A 75 -3.87 13.31 1.90
N LEU A 76 -3.36 14.30 1.17
CA LEU A 76 -2.09 14.96 1.49
C LEU A 76 -2.23 15.97 2.63
N LYS A 77 -3.28 16.80 2.64
CA LYS A 77 -3.39 17.94 3.56
C LYS A 77 -4.13 17.59 4.85
N THR A 78 -5.22 16.82 4.74
CA THR A 78 -6.05 16.45 5.88
C THR A 78 -5.52 15.20 6.57
N TYR A 79 -5.33 14.12 5.82
CA TYR A 79 -4.86 12.84 6.36
C TYR A 79 -3.33 12.77 6.52
N ARG A 80 -2.58 13.63 5.80
CA ARG A 80 -1.11 13.67 5.81
C ARG A 80 -0.50 12.31 5.48
N LEU A 81 -1.07 11.64 4.49
CA LEU A 81 -0.65 10.32 4.03
C LEU A 81 0.30 10.42 2.82
N PRO A 82 1.19 9.43 2.61
CA PRO A 82 2.12 9.41 1.50
C PRO A 82 1.42 9.06 0.17
N SER A 83 1.74 9.76 -0.91
CA SER A 83 1.24 9.48 -2.27
C SER A 83 2.16 8.60 -3.12
N SER A 84 3.41 8.39 -2.70
CA SER A 84 4.39 7.50 -3.34
C SER A 84 4.69 6.31 -2.41
N PRO A 85 4.78 5.05 -2.90
CA PRO A 85 5.09 4.67 -4.29
C PRO A 85 3.92 4.00 -5.03
N PHE A 86 2.73 4.57 -4.99
CA PHE A 86 1.56 4.00 -5.66
C PHE A 86 1.54 4.39 -7.15
N ASP A 87 1.31 3.42 -8.03
CA ASP A 87 1.13 3.67 -9.47
C ASP A 87 -0.28 4.18 -9.76
N ILE A 88 -1.27 3.64 -9.03
CA ILE A 88 -2.65 4.10 -9.07
C ILE A 88 -3.12 4.42 -7.65
N MET A 89 -3.77 5.57 -7.51
CA MET A 89 -4.42 6.01 -6.28
C MET A 89 -5.93 6.14 -6.51
N ILE A 90 -6.71 5.46 -5.68
CA ILE A 90 -8.18 5.48 -5.67
C ILE A 90 -8.64 6.13 -4.36
N TYR A 91 -9.51 7.13 -4.47
CA TYR A 91 -10.07 7.87 -3.34
C TYR A 91 -11.51 7.42 -3.10
N THR A 92 -11.78 6.80 -1.95
CA THR A 92 -13.03 6.03 -1.75
C THR A 92 -14.13 6.78 -1.01
N LYS A 93 -13.83 7.90 -0.34
CA LYS A 93 -14.86 8.63 0.40
C LYS A 93 -15.77 9.40 -0.55
N GLN A 94 -17.06 9.06 -0.53
CA GLN A 94 -18.11 9.87 -1.14
C GLN A 94 -18.40 11.11 -0.28
N ILE A 95 -18.57 12.25 -0.94
CA ILE A 95 -19.08 13.47 -0.31
C ILE A 95 -20.60 13.43 -0.50
N THR A 96 -21.31 12.96 0.52
CA THR A 96 -22.78 13.08 0.62
C THR A 96 -23.17 14.36 1.36
#